data_AF-A0A1L9X8R0-F1
#
_entry.id   AF-A0A1L9X8R0-F1
#
_cell.length_a   1.000
_cell.length_b   1.000
_cell.length_c   1.000
_cell.angle_alpha   90.00
_cell.angle_beta   90.00
_cell.angle_gamma   90.00
#
_symmetry.space_group_name_H-M   'P 1'
#
loop_
_entity.id
_entity.type
_entity.pdbx_description
1 polymer ?
#
loop_
_entity_poly.entity_id
_entity_poly.type
_entity_poly.pdbx_seq_one_letter_code
_entity_poly.pdbx_strand_id
1 'polypeptide(L)'
;MGGGGKIPYPKEVWSPAGGWYAQPANWKLNTAIMGATVIGIAATVWSISADREHRDKMPEPGRFFPSRYWSREIIEHERKQQASKQDS
;
A
#
# COMPACT_ATOMS: atom_id res chain seq x y z
N MET A 1 -18.52 11.18 -24.80
CA MET A 1 -19.45 10.37 -23.97
C MET A 1 -20.45 11.33 -23.33
N GLY A 2 -21.67 11.40 -23.87
CA GLY A 2 -22.73 12.25 -23.32
C GLY A 2 -23.61 11.42 -22.39
N GLY A 3 -23.52 11.65 -21.08
CA GLY A 3 -24.55 11.15 -20.18
C GLY A 3 -25.86 11.82 -20.58
N GLY A 4 -26.89 11.03 -20.94
CA GLY A 4 -28.22 11.56 -21.21
C GLY A 4 -28.73 12.44 -20.07
N GLY A 5 -29.75 13.25 -20.33
CA GLY A 5 -30.31 14.18 -19.34
C GLY A 5 -30.63 13.51 -18.00
N LYS A 6 -30.36 14.21 -16.89
CA LYS A 6 -30.67 13.72 -15.54
C LYS A 6 -32.18 13.60 -15.35
N ILE A 7 -32.66 12.40 -15.03
CA ILE A 7 -34.06 12.16 -14.65
C ILE A 7 -34.30 12.76 -13.26
N PRO A 8 -35.46 13.38 -12.97
CA PRO A 8 -35.78 13.86 -11.62
C PRO A 8 -35.65 12.77 -10.55
N TYR A 9 -35.10 13.13 -9.39
CA TYR A 9 -34.89 12.24 -8.24
C TYR A 9 -35.13 13.02 -6.92
N PRO A 10 -35.50 12.34 -5.83
CA PRO A 10 -35.68 12.97 -4.52
C PRO A 10 -34.32 13.44 -3.99
N LYS A 11 -34.22 14.70 -3.55
CA LYS A 11 -32.96 15.33 -3.13
C LYS A 11 -32.68 15.15 -1.64
N GLU A 12 -33.73 14.85 -0.88
CA GLU A 12 -33.75 14.65 0.56
C GLU A 12 -33.28 13.25 0.96
N VAL A 13 -33.21 12.30 0.02
CA VAL A 13 -32.76 10.94 0.29
C VAL A 13 -31.23 10.90 0.35
N TRP A 14 -30.70 10.40 1.47
CA TRP A 14 -29.27 10.21 1.68
C TRP A 14 -28.92 8.73 1.79
N SER A 15 -27.76 8.36 1.23
CA SER A 15 -27.13 7.05 1.42
C SER A 15 -25.62 7.21 1.55
N PRO A 16 -24.95 6.34 2.33
CA PRO A 16 -23.51 6.41 2.55
C PRO A 16 -22.69 6.23 1.26
N ALA A 17 -23.22 5.53 0.26
CA ALA A 17 -22.56 5.35 -1.04
C ALA A 17 -22.80 6.51 -2.02
N GLY A 18 -23.59 7.51 -1.62
CA GLY A 18 -24.05 8.60 -2.47
C GLY A 18 -25.52 8.44 -2.90
N GLY A 19 -25.86 8.94 -4.08
CA GLY A 19 -27.23 8.91 -4.61
C GLY A 19 -27.23 9.09 -6.12
N TRP A 20 -28.38 9.49 -6.67
CA TRP A 20 -28.52 9.71 -8.11
C TRP A 20 -27.55 10.78 -8.63
N TYR A 21 -26.70 10.39 -9.59
CA TYR A 21 -25.75 11.27 -10.27
C TYR A 21 -24.87 12.10 -9.32
N ALA A 22 -24.42 11.50 -8.21
CA ALA A 22 -23.59 12.16 -7.22
C ALA A 22 -22.29 12.69 -7.84
N GLN A 23 -22.16 14.01 -7.89
CA GLN A 23 -20.96 14.70 -8.37
C GLN A 23 -20.67 15.90 -7.45
N PRO A 24 -20.19 15.64 -6.21
CA PRO A 24 -19.90 16.70 -5.28
C PRO A 24 -18.76 17.58 -5.80
N ALA A 25 -18.83 18.89 -5.53
CA ALA A 25 -17.81 19.84 -6.01
C ALA A 25 -16.38 19.49 -5.55
N ASN A 26 -16.26 18.85 -4.39
CA ASN A 26 -14.98 18.57 -3.73
C ASN A 26 -14.46 17.14 -3.97
N TRP A 27 -14.98 16.41 -4.97
CA TRP A 27 -14.64 14.99 -5.18
C TRP A 27 -13.12 14.74 -5.30
N LYS A 28 -12.36 15.66 -5.91
CA LYS A 28 -10.90 15.54 -6.07
C LYS A 28 -10.17 15.53 -4.73
N LEU A 29 -10.50 16.49 -3.86
CA LEU A 29 -9.88 16.59 -2.54
C LEU A 29 -10.25 15.40 -1.67
N ASN A 30 -11.53 15.00 -1.66
CA ASN A 30 -11.98 13.83 -0.90
C ASN A 30 -11.27 12.54 -1.36
N THR A 31 -11.09 12.38 -2.68
CA THR A 31 -10.34 11.25 -3.25
C THR A 31 -8.87 11.30 -2.85
N ALA A 32 -8.24 12.47 -2.88
CA ALA A 32 -6.85 12.64 -2.47
C ALA A 32 -6.66 12.29 -0.99
N ILE A 33 -7.56 12.73 -0.11
CA ILE A 33 -7.53 12.39 1.32
C ILE A 33 -7.64 10.89 1.52
N MET A 34 -8.66 10.24 0.93
CA MET A 34 -8.84 8.80 1.07
C MET A 34 -7.67 8.01 0.49
N GLY A 35 -7.14 8.42 -0.67
CA GLY A 35 -5.95 7.82 -1.27
C GLY A 35 -4.73 7.92 -0.36
N ALA A 36 -4.48 9.09 0.22
CA ALA A 36 -3.39 9.29 1.17
C ALA A 36 -3.57 8.43 2.44
N THR A 37 -4.80 8.30 2.96
CA THR A 37 -5.10 7.42 4.09
C THR A 37 -4.78 5.96 3.78
N VAL A 38 -5.24 5.46 2.62
CA VAL A 38 -4.98 4.06 2.20
C VAL A 38 -3.48 3.81 2.03
N ILE A 39 -2.76 4.71 1.37
CA ILE A 39 -1.30 4.61 1.18
C ILE A 39 -0.59 4.64 2.54
N GLY A 40 -1.00 5.53 3.45
CA GLY A 40 -0.43 5.62 4.79
C GLY A 40 -0.57 4.31 5.57
N ILE A 41 -1.78 3.74 5.59
CA ILE A 41 -2.03 2.45 6.25
C ILE A 41 -1.19 1.34 5.61
N ALA A 42 -1.19 1.25 4.27
CA ALA A 42 -0.44 0.24 3.54
C ALA A 42 1.07 0.32 3.85
N ALA A 43 1.64 1.53 3.85
CA ALA A 43 3.06 1.75 4.17
C ALA A 43 3.39 1.37 5.62
N THR A 44 2.53 1.73 6.59
CA THR A 44 2.74 1.37 8.00
C THR A 44 2.68 -0.13 8.21
N VAL A 45 1.65 -0.80 7.68
CA VAL A 45 1.52 -2.26 7.80
C VAL A 45 2.67 -2.98 7.10
N TRP A 46 3.08 -2.48 5.92
CA TRP A 46 4.23 -3.03 5.20
C TRP A 46 5.53 -2.92 6.01
N SER A 47 5.82 -1.76 6.60
CA SER A 47 7.01 -1.57 7.45
C SER A 47 7.00 -2.52 8.65
N ILE A 48 5.86 -2.62 9.35
CA ILE A 48 5.72 -3.53 10.50
C ILE A 48 5.89 -4.98 10.06
N SER A 49 5.32 -5.36 8.91
CA SER A 49 5.44 -6.70 8.36
C SER A 49 6.90 -7.03 7.99
N ALA A 50 7.63 -6.08 7.41
CA ALA A 50 9.02 -6.27 7.01
C ALA A 50 9.97 -6.39 8.22
N ASP A 51 9.68 -5.69 9.32
CA ASP A 51 10.45 -5.78 10.57
C ASP A 51 10.17 -7.09 11.34
N ARG A 52 8.92 -7.56 11.29
CA ARG A 52 8.45 -8.77 11.98
C ARG A 52 8.59 -10.05 11.17
N GLU A 53 9.04 -9.95 9.92
CA GLU A 53 9.26 -11.11 9.08
C GLU A 53 10.28 -12.04 9.73
N HIS A 54 9.94 -13.33 9.76
CA HIS A 54 10.82 -14.42 10.17
C HIS A 54 10.86 -15.48 9.06
N ARG A 55 12.04 -16.01 8.75
CA ARG A 55 12.29 -16.94 7.66
C ARG A 55 13.12 -18.12 8.12
N ASP A 56 12.53 -19.30 7.99
CA ASP A 56 13.23 -20.56 8.30
C ASP A 56 14.35 -20.87 7.29
N LYS A 57 14.22 -20.39 6.05
CA LYS A 57 15.24 -20.52 5.00
C LYS A 57 15.61 -19.14 4.44
N MET A 58 16.88 -18.80 4.58
CA MET A 58 17.45 -17.60 3.98
C MET A 58 17.64 -17.72 2.46
N PRO A 59 17.53 -16.59 1.72
CA PRO A 59 17.66 -16.61 0.27
C PRO A 59 19.07 -17.01 -0.18
N GLU A 60 19.13 -17.77 -1.27
CA GLU A 60 20.40 -18.20 -1.88
C GLU A 60 21.14 -17.00 -2.52
N PRO A 61 22.48 -16.96 -2.44
CA PRO A 61 23.28 -15.94 -3.12
C PRO A 61 22.99 -15.91 -4.63
N GLY A 62 22.86 -14.71 -5.20
CA GLY A 62 22.65 -14.51 -6.64
C GLY A 62 21.20 -14.68 -7.14
N ARG A 63 20.28 -15.22 -6.33
CA ARG A 63 18.86 -15.33 -6.71
C ARG A 63 18.10 -14.05 -6.38
N PHE A 64 17.23 -13.58 -7.29
CA PHE A 64 16.43 -12.37 -7.10
C PHE A 64 15.26 -12.60 -6.13
N PHE A 65 15.12 -11.70 -5.15
CA PHE A 65 13.99 -11.63 -4.24
C PHE A 65 13.68 -10.16 -3.92
N PRO A 66 12.48 -9.64 -4.22
CA PRO A 66 12.15 -8.25 -3.95
C PRO A 66 12.31 -7.87 -2.47
N SER A 67 11.88 -8.75 -1.56
CA SER A 67 11.96 -8.52 -0.12
C SER A 67 13.38 -8.35 0.42
N ARG A 68 14.41 -8.71 -0.35
CA ARG A 68 15.82 -8.48 0.03
C ARG A 68 16.10 -7.00 0.31
N TYR A 69 15.35 -6.08 -0.31
CA TYR A 69 15.56 -4.64 -0.15
C TYR A 69 14.91 -4.04 1.11
N TRP A 70 13.96 -4.73 1.75
CA TRP A 70 13.20 -4.17 2.88
C TRP A 70 13.05 -5.10 4.08
N SER A 71 13.18 -6.41 3.90
CA SER A 71 13.08 -7.37 4.99
C SER A 71 14.29 -7.26 5.92
N ARG A 72 14.05 -6.92 7.19
CA ARG A 72 15.11 -6.73 8.18
C ARG A 72 15.98 -7.97 8.33
N GLU A 73 15.36 -9.13 8.39
CA GLU A 73 16.04 -10.41 8.65
C GLU A 73 17.02 -10.78 7.52
N ILE A 74 16.60 -10.57 6.25
CA ILE A 74 17.47 -10.82 5.09
C ILE A 74 18.65 -9.85 5.10
N ILE A 75 18.39 -8.56 5.29
CA ILE A 75 19.42 -7.51 5.29
C ILE A 75 20.47 -7.79 6.38
N GLU A 76 20.03 -8.15 7.59
CA GLU A 76 20.93 -8.48 8.69
C GLU A 76 21.73 -9.76 8.44
N HIS A 77 21.08 -10.80 7.90
CA HIS A 77 21.73 -12.05 7.56
C HIS A 77 22.81 -11.86 6.48
N GLU A 78 22.51 -11.12 5.41
CA GLU A 78 23.46 -10.84 4.33
C GLU A 78 24.63 -9.96 4.81
N ARG A 79 24.37 -8.96 5.67
CA ARG A 79 25.42 -8.15 6.31
C ARG A 79 26.38 -9.00 7.14
N LYS A 80 25.87 -9.96 7.92
CA LYS A 80 26.68 -10.88 8.73
C LYS A 80 27.58 -11.77 7.84
N GLN A 81 27.03 -12.31 6.75
CA GLN A 81 27.83 -13.11 5.80
C GLN A 81 28.95 -12.32 5.13
N GLN A 82 28.70 -11.04 4.84
CA GLN A 82 29.70 -10.18 4.22
C GLN A 82 30.83 -9.86 5.20
N ALA A 83 30.51 -9.56 6.47
CA ALA A 83 31.52 -9.33 7.51
C ALA A 83 32.41 -10.57 7.73
N SER A 84 31.83 -11.76 7.85
CA SER A 84 32.61 -12.99 8.04
C SER A 84 33.57 -13.31 6.88
N LYS A 85 33.21 -12.94 5.65
CA LYS A 85 34.07 -13.12 4.46
C LYS A 85 35.21 -12.12 4.42
N GLN A 86 35.08 -10.97 5.07
CA GLN A 86 36.11 -9.95 5.11
C GLN A 86 37.18 -10.24 6.16
N ASP A 87 36.80 -10.96 7.22
CA ASP A 87 37.69 -11.35 8.32
C ASP A 87 38.49 -12.65 8.05
N SER A 88 38.18 -13.38 6.96
CA SER A 88 38.86 -14.63 6.54
C SER A 88 39.87 -14.37 5.43
#